data_AF-I2H823-F1
#
_entry.id   AF-I2H823-F1
#
_cell.length_a   1.000
_cell.length_b   1.000
_cell.length_c   1.000
_cell.angle_alpha   90.00
_cell.angle_beta   90.00
_cell.angle_gamma   90.00
#
_symmetry.space_group_name_H-M   'P 1'
#
loop_
_entity.id
_entity.type
_entity.pdbx_description
1 polymer ?
#
loop_
_entity_poly.entity_id
_entity_poly.type
_entity_poly.pdbx_seq_one_letter_code
_entity_poly.pdbx_strand_id
1 'polypeptide(L)'
;MANDDTHQVDTGIESTSHQLSRVSSSGQNSHVLNDNDSQLSFRGVSTSRTISPEPYSPQDPPLREATDKEEEDSEEAESPRLMSQMLSSSHNSAQLERKFSSDSDESNLSGATPLSLPSDTNRIKTRPMTLNGMSPATRGATTLQELETIIDIPSVTSTLPDIPPPPVRYSNLFCRELRPYWWKVTKNFLFTNILIGCFCISMLSIFWGANYRRSYYTFKINILCVIQDESILTEQLPTLIHHSSNCRWHIYNTTAFIEKFHLKHDEKIDKRVWDLVHGEKYWMSLNIKEGVTDALYQSLTNPFAPPFNSTHFFEVMYESSRDPTNLKASVLPKMQYVVGIYQQYYTSQILPEFIRNITRTTGQTVFDPRKMAGAGNINFEYRDNRPFTDYVLLGPLQVGLIYGLLLTAFQYSLYASMHDKMIKILSLKAMVFYRLIISWGTIFLLALFFTLVSIIFQVNFQLAFGNGGVVIYWMSTYMVMLALGGANENVMALIFAYCPQYLMVWLMTWIIINISPSFYPQVLDNRFYRYGYAMPIHNALDLSKVIFSNLARHKMGRNYSILFCWIALNTFCLPLVLWILYRKMISMLLK
;
A
#
# COMPACT_ATOMS: atom_id res chain seq x y z
N MET A 1 30.97 65.06 10.70
CA MET A 1 31.87 63.95 11.06
C MET A 1 31.68 62.90 9.97
N ALA A 2 32.33 63.11 8.82
CA ALA A 2 33.67 62.61 8.48
C ALA A 2 33.57 61.14 8.03
N ASN A 3 33.48 60.91 6.71
CA ASN A 3 34.58 60.65 5.76
C ASN A 3 35.02 59.18 5.81
N ASP A 4 34.72 58.41 4.76
CA ASP A 4 35.58 58.16 3.57
C ASP A 4 36.58 57.04 3.87
N ASP A 5 36.50 55.94 3.12
CA ASP A 5 37.60 55.56 2.21
C ASP A 5 37.25 54.30 1.39
N THR A 6 37.16 54.59 0.10
CA THR A 6 37.38 53.74 -1.06
C THR A 6 38.66 52.90 -0.99
N HIS A 7 38.60 51.67 -1.52
CA HIS A 7 39.62 51.19 -2.44
C HIS A 7 38.97 50.39 -3.57
N GLN A 8 39.32 50.82 -4.78
CA GLN A 8 38.88 50.36 -6.10
C GLN A 8 40.12 49.79 -6.81
N VAL A 9 39.90 49.15 -7.97
CA VAL A 9 40.86 48.94 -9.09
C VAL A 9 41.65 47.61 -8.99
N ASP A 10 41.72 46.68 -9.97
CA ASP A 10 41.83 46.79 -11.45
C ASP A 10 41.41 45.44 -12.11
N THR A 11 40.55 45.44 -13.14
CA THR A 11 40.79 45.23 -14.60
C THR A 11 41.24 43.86 -15.10
N GLY A 12 40.59 43.41 -16.18
CA GLY A 12 41.05 42.32 -17.04
C GLY A 12 40.04 41.95 -18.13
N ILE A 13 39.93 42.81 -19.16
CA ILE A 13 39.28 42.51 -20.43
C ILE A 13 40.25 41.70 -21.29
N GLU A 14 39.81 40.58 -21.88
CA GLU A 14 40.32 40.18 -23.19
C GLU A 14 39.31 39.31 -23.95
N SER A 15 39.02 39.75 -25.17
CA SER A 15 38.22 39.04 -26.17
C SER A 15 39.14 38.17 -27.02
N THR A 16 38.67 37.04 -27.53
CA THR A 16 39.09 36.57 -28.87
C THR A 16 38.09 35.59 -29.47
N SER A 17 37.55 36.00 -30.60
CA SER A 17 36.85 35.22 -31.61
C SER A 17 37.81 34.60 -32.63
N HIS A 18 37.33 33.58 -33.36
CA HIS A 18 37.86 32.88 -34.57
C HIS A 18 38.15 31.39 -34.33
N GLN A 19 37.83 30.41 -35.19
CA GLN A 19 36.98 30.28 -36.39
C GLN A 19 37.05 28.79 -36.81
N LEU A 20 35.98 28.28 -37.45
CA LEU A 20 35.95 27.26 -38.54
C LEU A 20 36.54 25.85 -38.26
N SER A 21 35.85 24.74 -38.57
CA SER A 21 35.38 24.38 -39.92
C SER A 21 34.56 23.08 -39.93
N ARG A 22 33.55 23.04 -40.84
CA ARG A 22 33.09 21.98 -41.78
C ARG A 22 32.98 20.52 -41.26
N VAL A 23 31.91 19.76 -41.55
CA VAL A 23 31.42 19.39 -42.90
C VAL A 23 29.91 19.07 -42.87
N SER A 24 29.26 19.44 -43.96
CA SER A 24 27.86 19.31 -44.36
C SER A 24 27.48 17.97 -44.98
N SER A 25 26.15 17.80 -45.17
CA SER A 25 25.47 17.16 -46.32
C SER A 25 25.63 15.64 -46.48
N SER A 26 24.67 14.84 -46.94
CA SER A 26 23.36 15.03 -47.59
C SER A 26 22.79 13.63 -47.82
N GLY A 27 21.47 13.45 -47.79
CA GLY A 27 20.70 13.05 -48.97
C GLY A 27 20.02 11.69 -48.73
N GLN A 28 18.70 11.64 -48.61
CA GLN A 28 17.75 11.43 -49.72
C GLN A 28 18.07 10.18 -50.57
N ASN A 29 17.24 9.13 -50.46
CA ASN A 29 16.21 8.90 -51.46
C ASN A 29 15.27 7.72 -51.15
N SER A 30 14.03 7.96 -51.55
CA SER A 30 12.89 7.09 -51.79
C SER A 30 13.18 5.83 -52.61
N HIS A 31 12.37 4.78 -52.43
CA HIS A 31 11.73 4.10 -53.58
C HIS A 31 10.47 3.31 -53.19
N VAL A 32 9.49 3.48 -54.08
CA VAL A 32 8.18 2.84 -54.25
C VAL A 32 8.33 1.40 -54.75
N LEU A 33 7.44 0.48 -54.36
CA LEU A 33 6.71 -0.44 -55.26
C LEU A 33 5.72 -1.35 -54.52
N ASN A 34 4.83 -1.91 -55.33
CA ASN A 34 3.43 -2.25 -55.12
C ASN A 34 3.22 -3.77 -55.26
N ASP A 35 1.98 -4.20 -54.99
CA ASP A 35 1.29 -5.38 -55.53
C ASP A 35 1.39 -6.77 -54.85
N ASN A 36 0.24 -7.14 -54.27
CA ASN A 36 -0.67 -8.25 -54.61
C ASN A 36 -0.25 -9.74 -54.57
N ASP A 37 -1.18 -10.48 -53.94
CA ASP A 37 -1.72 -11.80 -54.27
C ASP A 37 -0.89 -13.09 -54.11
N SER A 38 -1.36 -13.95 -53.19
CA SER A 38 -1.99 -15.27 -53.49
C SER A 38 -2.05 -16.12 -52.22
N GLN A 39 -3.23 -16.34 -51.65
CA GLN A 39 -4.06 -17.55 -51.78
C GLN A 39 -3.40 -18.86 -51.31
N LEU A 40 -3.97 -19.45 -50.25
CA LEU A 40 -4.35 -20.87 -50.25
C LEU A 40 -5.46 -21.16 -49.22
N SER A 41 -6.56 -21.64 -49.77
CA SER A 41 -7.82 -22.04 -49.16
C SER A 41 -7.76 -23.38 -48.41
N PHE A 42 -8.67 -23.60 -47.45
CA PHE A 42 -9.50 -24.82 -47.45
C PHE A 42 -10.87 -24.59 -46.79
N ARG A 43 -11.93 -24.95 -47.55
CA ARG A 43 -13.35 -25.16 -47.20
C ARG A 43 -13.49 -26.09 -45.97
N GLY A 44 -14.55 -26.15 -45.17
CA GLY A 44 -15.95 -25.71 -45.18
C GLY A 44 -16.62 -26.53 -44.04
N VAL A 45 -17.67 -26.07 -43.35
CA VAL A 45 -19.08 -26.39 -43.63
C VAL A 45 -19.93 -25.64 -42.60
N SER A 46 -21.05 -25.13 -43.09
CA SER A 46 -22.09 -24.31 -42.46
C SER A 46 -23.06 -25.10 -41.57
N THR A 47 -23.63 -24.43 -40.57
CA THR A 47 -25.06 -24.57 -40.22
C THR A 47 -25.58 -23.24 -39.65
N SER A 48 -26.49 -22.62 -40.39
CA SER A 48 -27.20 -21.39 -40.04
C SER A 48 -28.43 -21.70 -39.18
N ARG A 49 -28.72 -20.87 -38.18
CA ARG A 49 -30.09 -20.65 -37.68
C ARG A 49 -30.30 -19.16 -37.40
N THR A 50 -31.22 -18.60 -38.16
CA THR A 50 -31.75 -17.24 -38.12
C THR A 50 -32.80 -17.13 -37.02
N ILE A 51 -32.74 -16.09 -36.19
CA ILE A 51 -33.87 -15.65 -35.35
C ILE A 51 -33.95 -14.11 -35.46
N SER A 52 -35.12 -13.63 -35.90
CA SER A 52 -35.50 -12.23 -36.09
C SER A 52 -35.77 -11.51 -34.75
N PRO A 53 -35.62 -10.18 -34.66
CA PRO A 53 -35.99 -9.41 -33.47
C PRO A 53 -37.42 -8.82 -33.56
N GLU A 54 -38.16 -8.89 -32.46
CA GLU A 54 -39.44 -8.19 -32.24
C GLU A 54 -39.23 -6.87 -31.45
N PRO A 55 -40.09 -5.85 -31.62
CA PRO A 55 -39.87 -4.51 -31.06
C PRO A 55 -40.54 -4.31 -29.68
N TYR A 56 -39.86 -3.62 -28.77
CA TYR A 56 -40.39 -3.23 -27.46
C TYR A 56 -40.84 -1.76 -27.46
N SER A 57 -42.08 -1.52 -27.01
CA SER A 57 -42.69 -0.20 -26.79
C SER A 57 -42.64 0.16 -25.28
N PRO A 58 -42.49 1.45 -24.89
CA PRO A 58 -42.33 1.84 -23.50
C PRO A 58 -43.68 2.07 -22.81
N GLN A 59 -43.85 1.55 -21.59
CA GLN A 59 -44.92 1.95 -20.67
C GLN A 59 -44.34 2.27 -19.28
N ASP A 60 -44.73 3.43 -18.76
CA ASP A 60 -44.39 3.96 -17.44
C ASP A 60 -44.89 3.07 -16.29
N PRO A 61 -44.17 2.98 -15.15
CA PRO A 61 -44.69 2.37 -13.94
C PRO A 61 -45.36 3.41 -13.02
N PRO A 62 -46.49 3.07 -12.36
CA PRO A 62 -47.10 3.94 -11.35
C PRO A 62 -46.49 3.74 -9.95
N LEU A 63 -46.60 4.79 -9.15
CA LEU A 63 -46.32 4.87 -7.71
C LEU A 63 -47.24 3.95 -6.88
N ARG A 64 -46.69 3.13 -5.97
CA ARG A 64 -46.97 3.17 -4.51
C ARG A 64 -46.40 1.98 -3.69
N GLU A 65 -45.82 2.38 -2.56
CA GLU A 65 -45.87 1.82 -1.20
C GLU A 65 -45.36 0.41 -0.84
N ALA A 66 -44.77 0.37 0.35
CA ALA A 66 -43.94 -0.65 0.95
C ALA A 66 -44.71 -1.89 1.43
N THR A 67 -44.05 -3.04 1.41
CA THR A 67 -44.08 -4.01 2.52
C THR A 67 -42.98 -5.06 2.37
N ASP A 68 -42.31 -5.35 3.48
CA ASP A 68 -41.33 -6.43 3.64
C ASP A 68 -41.95 -7.82 3.39
N LYS A 69 -41.22 -8.72 2.73
CA LYS A 69 -41.07 -10.13 3.11
C LYS A 69 -40.02 -10.86 2.26
N GLU A 70 -39.43 -11.85 2.92
CA GLU A 70 -38.33 -12.74 2.55
C GLU A 70 -38.57 -13.54 1.26
N GLU A 71 -37.51 -13.81 0.50
CA GLU A 71 -37.37 -15.09 -0.21
C GLU A 71 -35.88 -15.41 -0.50
N GLU A 72 -35.49 -16.56 0.03
CA GLU A 72 -34.23 -17.28 -0.12
C GLU A 72 -34.44 -18.36 -1.21
N ASP A 73 -33.33 -18.88 -1.77
CA ASP A 73 -33.21 -20.03 -2.68
C ASP A 73 -33.46 -19.86 -4.20
N SER A 74 -32.35 -19.77 -4.96
CA SER A 74 -32.07 -20.66 -6.10
C SER A 74 -30.69 -20.39 -6.73
N GLU A 75 -29.65 -21.14 -6.36
CA GLU A 75 -28.39 -21.16 -7.12
C GLU A 75 -27.62 -22.50 -6.90
N GLU A 76 -28.06 -23.58 -7.56
CA GLU A 76 -27.30 -24.84 -7.57
C GLU A 76 -27.45 -25.56 -8.92
N ALA A 77 -26.74 -25.10 -9.96
CA ALA A 77 -26.62 -25.85 -11.22
C ALA A 77 -25.44 -25.42 -12.13
N GLU A 78 -24.22 -25.13 -11.62
CA GLU A 78 -23.10 -24.83 -12.54
C GLU A 78 -21.69 -25.31 -12.11
N SER A 79 -21.57 -26.13 -11.07
CA SER A 79 -20.26 -26.56 -10.53
C SER A 79 -19.50 -27.66 -11.31
N PRO A 80 -20.12 -28.64 -12.01
CA PRO A 80 -19.36 -29.78 -12.55
C PRO A 80 -18.51 -29.48 -13.81
N ARG A 81 -18.81 -28.41 -14.57
CA ARG A 81 -18.11 -28.11 -15.83
C ARG A 81 -16.77 -27.38 -15.64
N LEU A 82 -16.65 -26.60 -14.57
CA LEU A 82 -15.43 -25.83 -14.26
C LEU A 82 -14.28 -26.71 -13.75
N MET A 83 -14.58 -27.78 -13.01
CA MET A 83 -13.57 -28.71 -12.48
C MET A 83 -12.86 -29.50 -13.60
N SER A 84 -13.60 -29.86 -14.65
CA SER A 84 -13.06 -30.56 -15.82
C SER A 84 -12.13 -29.68 -16.66
N GLN A 85 -12.43 -28.38 -16.79
CA GLN A 85 -11.56 -27.45 -17.50
C GLN A 85 -10.26 -27.16 -16.73
N MET A 86 -10.32 -27.04 -15.40
CA MET A 86 -9.12 -26.79 -14.58
C MET A 86 -8.12 -27.95 -14.54
N LEU A 87 -8.59 -29.20 -14.64
CA LEU A 87 -7.70 -30.37 -14.67
C LEU A 87 -6.94 -30.51 -16.01
N SER A 88 -7.54 -30.06 -17.12
CA SER A 88 -6.90 -30.08 -18.44
C SER A 88 -5.78 -29.04 -18.57
N SER A 89 -5.92 -27.86 -17.94
CA SER A 89 -4.91 -26.81 -17.99
C SER A 89 -3.67 -27.15 -17.14
N SER A 90 -3.86 -27.83 -16.01
CA SER A 90 -2.76 -28.27 -15.13
C SER A 90 -1.83 -29.28 -15.81
N HIS A 91 -2.38 -30.18 -16.63
CA HIS A 91 -1.60 -31.20 -17.34
C HIS A 91 -0.68 -30.63 -18.44
N ASN A 92 -1.11 -29.53 -19.09
CA ASN A 92 -0.29 -28.88 -20.12
C ASN A 92 0.90 -28.10 -19.53
N SER A 93 0.75 -27.50 -18.34
CA SER A 93 1.84 -26.81 -17.65
C SER A 93 2.96 -27.76 -17.18
N ALA A 94 2.62 -28.97 -16.72
CA ALA A 94 3.59 -29.96 -16.26
C ALA A 94 4.42 -30.58 -17.42
N GLN A 95 3.88 -30.59 -18.65
CA GLN A 95 4.61 -31.03 -19.83
C GLN A 95 5.59 -29.98 -20.36
N LEU A 96 5.29 -28.68 -20.16
CA LEU A 96 6.18 -27.57 -20.54
C LEU A 96 7.42 -27.48 -19.64
N GLU A 97 7.29 -27.75 -18.34
CA GLU A 97 8.44 -27.77 -17.42
C GLU A 97 9.40 -28.95 -17.67
N ARG A 98 8.89 -30.12 -18.07
CA ARG A 98 9.76 -31.24 -18.47
C ARG A 98 10.53 -30.99 -19.75
N LYS A 99 10.00 -30.17 -20.65
CA LYS A 99 10.65 -29.85 -21.93
C LYS A 99 11.78 -28.82 -21.78
N PHE A 100 11.75 -28.00 -20.74
CA PHE A 100 12.82 -27.04 -20.43
C PHE A 100 13.99 -27.64 -19.66
N SER A 101 13.83 -28.82 -19.06
CA SER A 101 14.88 -29.47 -18.26
C SER A 101 15.77 -30.44 -19.04
N SER A 102 15.50 -30.72 -20.33
CA SER A 102 16.27 -31.70 -21.11
C SER A 102 17.21 -31.12 -22.18
N ASP A 103 17.37 -29.79 -22.25
CA ASP A 103 18.11 -29.14 -23.35
C ASP A 103 19.42 -28.47 -22.91
N SER A 104 20.08 -28.96 -21.85
CA SER A 104 21.40 -28.45 -21.49
C SER A 104 22.33 -29.54 -20.95
N ASP A 105 23.02 -30.22 -21.87
CA ASP A 105 24.29 -30.89 -21.58
C ASP A 105 25.27 -30.73 -22.76
N GLU A 106 26.55 -30.58 -22.38
CA GLU A 106 27.80 -30.88 -23.09
C GLU A 106 28.42 -29.97 -24.19
N SER A 107 29.57 -29.37 -23.79
CA SER A 107 30.91 -29.45 -24.41
C SER A 107 31.39 -28.40 -25.45
N ASN A 108 32.42 -27.61 -25.08
CA ASN A 108 33.79 -27.66 -25.65
C ASN A 108 34.73 -26.52 -25.15
N LEU A 109 35.83 -26.92 -24.46
CA LEU A 109 37.26 -26.58 -24.66
C LEU A 109 37.69 -25.14 -25.04
N SER A 110 38.79 -24.51 -24.58
CA SER A 110 40.04 -24.92 -23.91
C SER A 110 40.83 -23.65 -23.51
N GLY A 111 41.74 -23.73 -22.53
CA GLY A 111 42.70 -22.65 -22.21
C GLY A 111 43.46 -22.88 -20.89
N ALA A 112 44.62 -23.55 -20.97
CA ALA A 112 45.58 -23.84 -19.88
C ALA A 112 46.33 -22.56 -19.41
N THR A 113 47.11 -22.42 -18.32
CA THR A 113 47.88 -23.28 -17.38
C THR A 113 48.30 -22.39 -16.16
N PRO A 114 48.63 -22.91 -14.95
CA PRO A 114 49.02 -22.10 -13.78
C PRO A 114 50.55 -22.05 -13.53
N LEU A 115 51.05 -20.96 -12.91
CA LEU A 115 52.47 -20.76 -12.55
C LEU A 115 52.65 -20.31 -11.06
N SER A 116 53.19 -21.25 -10.28
CA SER A 116 54.15 -21.25 -9.15
C SER A 116 54.56 -19.99 -8.31
N LEU A 117 54.47 -20.17 -6.97
CA LEU A 117 55.49 -20.02 -5.86
C LEU A 117 56.17 -18.65 -5.56
N PRO A 118 56.59 -18.35 -4.29
CA PRO A 118 57.58 -19.14 -3.53
C PRO A 118 57.44 -19.28 -2.00
N SER A 119 58.34 -20.13 -1.49
CA SER A 119 58.57 -20.70 -0.16
C SER A 119 59.63 -19.95 0.68
N ASP A 120 59.79 -20.41 1.94
CA ASP A 120 60.86 -20.15 2.95
C ASP A 120 60.65 -18.93 3.87
N THR A 121 60.94 -18.90 5.18
CA THR A 121 61.43 -19.83 6.21
C THR A 121 61.22 -19.11 7.56
N ASN A 122 60.76 -19.80 8.63
CA ASN A 122 61.43 -19.77 9.96
C ASN A 122 60.73 -20.61 11.05
N ARG A 123 61.57 -21.49 11.62
CA ARG A 123 61.53 -22.17 12.92
C ARG A 123 60.92 -21.38 14.07
N ILE A 124 60.24 -22.07 15.00
CA ILE A 124 60.72 -22.36 16.37
C ILE A 124 59.92 -23.56 16.93
N LYS A 125 60.63 -24.49 17.59
CA LYS A 125 60.15 -25.73 18.22
C LYS A 125 60.74 -25.79 19.64
N THR A 126 60.12 -26.57 20.53
CA THR A 126 60.57 -27.07 21.87
C THR A 126 60.21 -26.20 23.08
N ARG A 127 59.85 -26.69 24.28
CA ARG A 127 59.68 -28.02 24.91
C ARG A 127 58.96 -27.82 26.28
N PRO A 128 58.39 -28.85 26.92
CA PRO A 128 57.83 -28.77 28.27
C PRO A 128 58.93 -28.86 29.35
N MET A 129 58.67 -28.23 30.50
CA MET A 129 59.62 -28.05 31.59
C MET A 129 59.48 -29.19 32.62
N THR A 130 60.54 -29.96 32.82
CA THR A 130 60.78 -30.81 33.99
C THR A 130 61.71 -30.08 34.96
N LEU A 131 61.45 -30.18 36.27
CA LEU A 131 62.46 -29.96 37.30
C LEU A 131 62.75 -31.28 38.03
N ASN A 132 64.02 -31.65 38.05
CA ASN A 132 64.59 -32.89 38.57
C ASN A 132 64.79 -32.86 40.10
N GLY A 133 64.81 -34.06 40.69
CA GLY A 133 65.83 -34.45 41.66
C GLY A 133 65.33 -35.28 42.85
N MET A 134 65.51 -36.62 42.84
CA MET A 134 66.59 -37.34 43.55
C MET A 134 66.40 -38.88 43.51
N SER A 135 67.44 -39.56 43.00
CA SER A 135 67.99 -40.94 43.16
C SER A 135 67.13 -42.20 43.46
N PRO A 136 67.55 -43.42 43.00
CA PRO A 136 66.74 -44.63 42.93
C PRO A 136 67.14 -45.78 43.89
N ALA A 137 66.30 -46.84 43.84
CA ALA A 137 66.51 -48.24 44.27
C ALA A 137 66.09 -48.64 45.71
N THR A 138 65.17 -49.62 45.84
CA THR A 138 65.49 -51.03 46.15
C THR A 138 64.22 -51.86 46.51
N ARG A 139 64.02 -52.96 45.74
CA ARG A 139 63.44 -54.30 46.03
C ARG A 139 62.35 -54.56 47.10
N GLY A 140 61.43 -55.48 46.74
CA GLY A 140 60.76 -56.45 47.62
C GLY A 140 59.26 -56.20 47.75
N ALA A 141 58.36 -56.87 47.01
CA ALA A 141 57.81 -58.20 47.33
C ALA A 141 57.49 -58.38 48.82
N THR A 142 56.22 -58.21 49.22
CA THR A 142 55.39 -59.21 49.96
C THR A 142 54.10 -58.61 50.55
N THR A 143 53.00 -59.31 50.26
CA THR A 143 51.81 -59.62 51.10
C THR A 143 50.80 -58.55 51.56
N LEU A 144 49.59 -58.74 51.02
CA LEU A 144 48.26 -58.32 51.48
C LEU A 144 47.88 -58.95 52.83
N GLN A 145 48.36 -58.47 53.98
CA GLN A 145 47.83 -59.00 55.26
C GLN A 145 48.00 -58.16 56.54
N GLU A 146 48.30 -56.86 56.46
CA GLU A 146 48.59 -56.09 57.70
C GLU A 146 48.02 -54.67 57.72
N LEU A 147 46.77 -54.50 57.27
CA LEU A 147 46.01 -53.26 57.46
C LEU A 147 44.52 -53.50 57.78
N GLU A 148 44.15 -54.73 58.14
CA GLU A 148 42.90 -55.01 58.83
C GLU A 148 43.15 -54.97 60.34
N THR A 149 43.13 -53.78 60.93
CA THR A 149 42.64 -53.57 62.30
C THR A 149 42.68 -52.08 62.59
N ILE A 150 41.59 -51.61 63.21
CA ILE A 150 41.35 -50.23 63.67
C ILE A 150 40.75 -49.35 62.57
N ILE A 151 39.41 -49.34 62.51
CA ILE A 151 38.51 -48.19 62.71
C ILE A 151 37.08 -48.75 62.49
N ASP A 152 36.34 -48.92 63.59
CA ASP A 152 34.88 -49.08 63.56
C ASP A 152 34.25 -47.77 63.06
N ILE A 153 33.62 -47.80 61.88
CA ILE A 153 32.72 -46.72 61.40
C ILE A 153 31.32 -47.33 61.24
N PRO A 154 30.28 -46.76 61.85
CA PRO A 154 28.92 -47.29 61.76
C PRO A 154 28.43 -47.25 60.32
N SER A 155 27.73 -48.31 59.90
CA SER A 155 27.11 -48.45 58.60
C SER A 155 26.03 -47.38 58.38
N VAL A 156 26.42 -46.25 57.81
CA VAL A 156 25.49 -45.31 57.20
C VAL A 156 25.06 -45.92 55.86
N THR A 157 23.88 -46.52 55.83
CA THR A 157 23.17 -46.81 54.59
C THR A 157 22.86 -45.48 53.92
N SER A 158 23.78 -44.98 53.09
CA SER A 158 23.51 -43.87 52.20
C SER A 158 22.61 -44.37 51.09
N THR A 159 21.32 -44.07 51.19
CA THR A 159 20.44 -44.09 50.02
C THR A 159 20.96 -43.05 49.03
N LEU A 160 21.73 -43.51 48.04
CA LEU A 160 22.06 -42.71 46.86
C LEU A 160 20.75 -42.16 46.29
N PRO A 161 20.64 -40.84 46.02
CA PRO A 161 19.48 -40.31 45.32
C PRO A 161 19.40 -40.97 43.94
N ASP A 162 18.24 -41.53 43.61
CA ASP A 162 17.94 -42.12 42.31
C ASP A 162 18.34 -41.15 41.19
N ILE A 163 19.46 -41.44 40.52
CA ILE A 163 19.86 -40.72 39.32
C ILE A 163 18.82 -41.12 38.26
N PRO A 164 18.02 -40.19 37.72
CA PRO A 164 17.07 -40.55 36.67
C PRO A 164 17.83 -41.21 35.51
N PRO A 165 17.32 -42.32 34.96
CA PRO A 165 18.03 -43.02 33.89
C PRO A 165 18.34 -42.04 32.75
N PRO A 166 19.51 -42.15 32.10
CA PRO A 166 19.87 -41.26 31.01
C PRO A 166 18.79 -41.33 29.92
N PRO A 167 18.49 -40.21 29.24
CA PRO A 167 17.44 -40.18 28.23
C PRO A 167 17.76 -41.23 27.16
N VAL A 168 16.83 -42.18 26.97
CA VAL A 168 16.97 -43.26 25.99
C VAL A 168 17.08 -42.62 24.60
N ARG A 169 18.25 -42.77 23.96
CA ARG A 169 18.50 -42.28 22.60
C ARG A 169 18.32 -43.43 21.62
N TYR A 170 17.25 -43.36 20.83
CA TYR A 170 16.99 -44.33 19.76
C TYR A 170 17.79 -43.95 18.51
N SER A 171 18.50 -44.91 17.92
CA SER A 171 19.32 -44.71 16.72
C SER A 171 18.50 -44.69 15.42
N ASN A 172 17.32 -45.32 15.42
CA ASN A 172 16.44 -45.44 14.26
C ASN A 172 15.12 -44.70 14.48
N LEU A 173 14.74 -43.85 13.51
CA LEU A 173 13.52 -43.04 13.55
C LEU A 173 12.23 -43.88 13.57
N PHE A 174 12.23 -45.08 12.98
CA PHE A 174 11.04 -45.93 12.79
C PHE A 174 10.99 -47.14 13.72
N CYS A 175 11.65 -47.10 14.88
CA CYS A 175 11.51 -48.19 15.86
C CYS A 175 10.05 -48.32 16.34
N ARG A 176 9.62 -49.57 16.55
CA ARG A 176 8.25 -49.90 17.01
C ARG A 176 7.89 -49.25 18.34
N GLU A 177 8.89 -48.99 19.19
CA GLU A 177 8.76 -48.30 20.48
C GLU A 177 8.45 -46.80 20.33
N LEU A 178 8.77 -46.17 19.19
CA LEU A 178 8.42 -44.78 18.89
C LEU A 178 7.01 -44.62 18.31
N ARG A 179 6.32 -45.70 17.93
CA ARG A 179 4.98 -45.67 17.32
C ARG A 179 3.94 -44.82 18.09
N PRO A 180 3.83 -44.88 19.44
CA PRO A 180 2.88 -44.03 20.18
C PRO A 180 3.28 -42.55 20.15
N TYR A 181 4.58 -42.25 20.13
CA TYR A 181 5.09 -40.89 20.01
C TYR A 181 4.84 -40.33 18.61
N TRP A 182 5.09 -41.11 17.56
CA TRP A 182 4.76 -40.74 16.18
C TRP A 182 3.27 -40.47 16.00
N TRP A 183 2.39 -41.30 16.57
CA TRP A 183 0.96 -41.04 16.52
C TRP A 183 0.56 -39.71 17.18
N LYS A 184 1.15 -39.39 18.34
CA LYS A 184 0.93 -38.10 19.03
C LYS A 184 1.48 -36.93 18.21
N VAL A 185 2.67 -37.08 17.63
CA VAL A 185 3.28 -36.08 16.74
C VAL A 185 2.43 -35.87 15.50
N THR A 186 1.99 -36.92 14.82
CA THR A 186 1.12 -36.84 13.63
C THR A 186 -0.21 -36.19 13.96
N LYS A 187 -0.85 -36.54 15.09
CA LYS A 187 -2.10 -35.90 15.52
C LYS A 187 -1.90 -34.41 15.80
N ASN A 188 -0.85 -34.05 16.53
CA ASN A 188 -0.53 -32.64 16.81
C ASN A 188 -0.14 -31.89 15.54
N PHE A 189 0.60 -32.51 14.63
CA PHE A 189 0.99 -31.96 13.34
C PHE A 189 -0.24 -31.67 12.49
N LEU A 190 -1.15 -32.64 12.33
CA LEU A 190 -2.37 -32.45 11.55
C LEU A 190 -3.27 -31.38 12.16
N PHE A 191 -3.48 -31.42 13.48
CA PHE A 191 -4.26 -30.41 14.18
C PHE A 191 -3.66 -29.00 14.02
N THR A 192 -2.35 -28.86 14.17
CA THR A 192 -1.65 -27.56 14.02
C THR A 192 -1.75 -27.05 12.59
N ASN A 193 -1.57 -27.90 11.57
CA ASN A 193 -1.70 -27.50 10.17
C ASN A 193 -3.13 -27.13 9.80
N ILE A 194 -4.14 -27.84 10.30
CA ILE A 194 -5.55 -27.47 10.10
C ILE A 194 -5.82 -26.11 10.75
N LEU A 195 -5.35 -25.90 11.98
CA LEU A 195 -5.53 -24.62 12.68
C LEU A 195 -4.86 -23.45 11.94
N ILE A 196 -3.61 -23.65 11.47
CA ILE A 196 -2.90 -22.66 10.65
C ILE A 196 -3.63 -22.42 9.33
N GLY A 197 -4.11 -23.48 8.66
CA GLY A 197 -4.87 -23.38 7.41
C GLY A 197 -6.15 -22.57 7.58
N CYS A 198 -6.95 -22.86 8.61
CA CYS A 198 -8.15 -22.09 8.95
C CYS A 198 -7.82 -20.63 9.26
N PHE A 199 -6.73 -20.38 10.01
CA PHE A 199 -6.27 -19.02 10.29
C PHE A 199 -5.88 -18.27 9.01
N CYS A 200 -5.08 -18.88 8.13
CA CYS A 200 -4.69 -18.30 6.86
C CYS A 200 -5.90 -17.96 5.99
N ILE A 201 -6.84 -18.91 5.83
CA ILE A 201 -8.05 -18.68 5.03
C ILE A 201 -8.86 -17.52 5.62
N SER A 202 -9.11 -17.52 6.93
CA SER A 202 -9.90 -16.46 7.57
C SER A 202 -9.25 -15.08 7.47
N MET A 203 -7.96 -14.95 7.80
CA MET A 203 -7.28 -13.65 7.85
C MET A 203 -6.90 -13.12 6.47
N LEU A 204 -6.39 -13.96 5.57
CA LEU A 204 -6.05 -13.51 4.22
C LEU A 204 -7.30 -13.11 3.43
N SER A 205 -8.46 -13.73 3.71
CA SER A 205 -9.73 -13.31 3.12
C SER A 205 -10.14 -11.89 3.51
N ILE A 206 -9.70 -11.37 4.67
CA ILE A 206 -9.94 -9.96 5.04
C ILE A 206 -9.20 -9.04 4.07
N PHE A 207 -7.92 -9.31 3.84
CA PHE A 207 -7.10 -8.49 2.95
C PHE A 207 -7.50 -8.65 1.49
N TRP A 208 -7.60 -9.88 0.97
CA TRP A 208 -7.99 -10.12 -0.42
C TRP A 208 -9.42 -9.71 -0.69
N GLY A 209 -10.34 -9.92 0.24
CA GLY A 209 -11.72 -9.54 0.08
C GLY A 209 -11.92 -8.02 0.06
N ALA A 210 -11.13 -7.24 0.80
CA ALA A 210 -11.11 -5.78 0.67
C ALA A 210 -10.73 -5.35 -0.76
N ASN A 211 -9.87 -6.13 -1.41
CA ASN A 211 -9.37 -5.85 -2.76
C ASN A 211 -10.19 -6.46 -3.89
N TYR A 212 -11.17 -7.30 -3.56
CA TYR A 212 -11.91 -8.10 -4.52
C TYR A 212 -12.89 -7.23 -5.34
N ARG A 213 -12.89 -7.41 -6.67
CA ARG A 213 -13.76 -6.71 -7.63
C ARG A 213 -13.78 -5.16 -7.50
N ARG A 214 -12.66 -4.52 -7.16
CA ARG A 214 -12.60 -3.04 -7.02
C ARG A 214 -13.09 -2.27 -8.24
N SER A 215 -12.83 -2.75 -9.46
CA SER A 215 -13.31 -2.13 -10.71
C SER A 215 -14.84 -1.99 -10.76
N TYR A 216 -15.57 -2.92 -10.12
CA TYR A 216 -17.02 -2.88 -10.03
C TYR A 216 -17.50 -1.69 -9.21
N TYR A 217 -16.79 -1.30 -8.15
CA TYR A 217 -17.21 -0.22 -7.24
C TYR A 217 -16.87 1.20 -7.72
N THR A 218 -16.42 1.34 -8.98
CA THR A 218 -16.08 2.65 -9.56
C THR A 218 -17.28 3.60 -9.64
N PHE A 219 -18.51 3.10 -9.61
CA PHE A 219 -19.75 3.89 -9.48
C PHE A 219 -19.88 4.66 -8.18
N LYS A 220 -19.07 4.34 -7.16
CA LYS A 220 -19.04 5.10 -5.91
C LYS A 220 -18.10 6.32 -5.99
N ILE A 221 -17.28 6.42 -7.04
CA ILE A 221 -16.43 7.59 -7.26
C ILE A 221 -17.31 8.73 -7.76
N ASN A 222 -17.42 9.79 -6.96
CA ASN A 222 -18.11 11.01 -7.36
C ASN A 222 -17.16 11.91 -8.16
N ILE A 223 -17.54 12.24 -9.38
CA ILE A 223 -16.83 13.17 -10.26
C ILE A 223 -17.75 14.36 -10.54
N LEU A 224 -17.21 15.57 -10.46
CA LEU A 224 -17.96 16.80 -10.73
C LEU A 224 -17.72 17.23 -12.18
N CYS A 225 -18.78 17.57 -12.91
CA CYS A 225 -18.69 18.24 -14.20
C CYS A 225 -19.45 19.56 -14.13
N VAL A 226 -18.77 20.67 -14.44
CA VAL A 226 -19.39 22.00 -14.48
C VAL A 226 -19.25 22.54 -15.89
N ILE A 227 -20.39 22.87 -16.49
CA ILE A 227 -20.50 23.43 -17.83
C ILE A 227 -20.88 24.89 -17.69
N GLN A 228 -19.93 25.80 -17.91
CA GLN A 228 -20.18 27.25 -17.81
C GLN A 228 -20.61 27.87 -19.14
N ASP A 229 -20.27 27.24 -20.27
CA ASP A 229 -20.68 27.64 -21.62
C ASP A 229 -21.73 26.64 -22.14
N GLU A 230 -22.99 27.07 -22.27
CA GLU A 230 -24.07 26.26 -22.84
C GLU A 230 -24.10 26.45 -24.36
N SER A 231 -23.43 25.57 -25.10
CA SER A 231 -23.29 25.70 -26.54
C SER A 231 -23.21 24.34 -27.23
N ILE A 232 -23.11 24.37 -28.57
CA ILE A 232 -22.90 23.18 -29.39
C ILE A 232 -21.66 22.36 -28.98
N LEU A 233 -20.66 22.99 -28.34
CA LEU A 233 -19.48 22.28 -27.84
C LEU A 233 -19.80 21.39 -26.63
N THR A 234 -20.77 21.77 -25.81
CA THR A 234 -21.02 21.16 -24.50
C THR A 234 -22.34 20.41 -24.43
N GLU A 235 -23.25 20.62 -25.38
CA GLU A 235 -24.60 20.04 -25.41
C GLU A 235 -24.61 18.50 -25.33
N GLN A 236 -23.69 17.83 -26.05
CA GLN A 236 -23.60 16.37 -26.08
C GLN A 236 -22.66 15.79 -25.02
N LEU A 237 -21.98 16.63 -24.24
CA LEU A 237 -21.06 16.14 -23.22
C LEU A 237 -21.76 15.32 -22.12
N PRO A 238 -22.95 15.69 -21.60
CA PRO A 238 -23.65 14.87 -20.62
C PRO A 238 -24.00 13.47 -21.14
N THR A 239 -24.48 13.36 -22.38
CA THR A 239 -24.84 12.07 -22.98
C THR A 239 -23.62 11.17 -23.16
N LEU A 240 -22.49 11.72 -23.61
CA LEU A 240 -21.22 11.00 -23.71
C LEU A 240 -20.72 10.51 -22.35
N ILE A 241 -20.84 11.33 -21.30
CA ILE A 241 -20.44 10.96 -19.94
C ILE A 241 -21.25 9.75 -19.43
N HIS A 242 -22.58 9.80 -19.62
CA HIS A 242 -23.49 8.74 -19.16
C HIS A 242 -23.25 7.39 -19.84
N HIS A 243 -22.86 7.37 -21.12
CA HIS A 243 -22.58 6.13 -21.85
C HIS A 243 -21.17 5.55 -21.62
N SER A 244 -20.19 6.40 -21.31
CA SER A 244 -18.77 6.01 -21.34
C SER A 244 -18.20 5.55 -20.01
N SER A 245 -18.82 5.90 -18.88
CA SER A 245 -18.18 5.72 -17.58
C SER A 245 -19.13 5.21 -16.51
N ASN A 246 -18.71 4.15 -15.84
CA ASN A 246 -19.40 3.60 -14.69
C ASN A 246 -19.21 4.45 -13.42
N CYS A 247 -18.67 5.67 -13.50
CA CYS A 247 -18.49 6.55 -12.35
C CYS A 247 -19.76 7.36 -12.08
N ARG A 248 -19.92 7.88 -10.85
CA ARG A 248 -21.04 8.76 -10.54
C ARG A 248 -20.70 10.20 -10.89
N TRP A 249 -21.27 10.68 -11.99
CA TRP A 249 -21.10 12.04 -12.45
C TRP A 249 -22.17 12.95 -11.89
N HIS A 250 -21.74 14.12 -11.45
CA HIS A 250 -22.58 15.21 -11.04
C HIS A 250 -22.38 16.37 -12.00
N ILE A 251 -23.30 16.51 -12.95
CA ILE A 251 -23.23 17.50 -14.01
C ILE A 251 -24.09 18.69 -13.61
N TYR A 252 -23.51 19.89 -13.67
CA TYR A 252 -24.21 21.15 -13.40
C TYR A 252 -23.90 22.18 -14.47
N ASN A 253 -24.94 22.88 -14.90
CA ASN A 253 -24.78 24.13 -15.65
C ASN A 253 -24.52 25.28 -14.66
N THR A 254 -24.14 26.45 -15.17
CA THR A 254 -23.85 27.66 -14.37
C THR A 254 -24.93 27.97 -13.33
N THR A 255 -26.19 28.07 -13.77
CA THR A 255 -27.33 28.43 -12.91
C THR A 255 -27.61 27.36 -11.85
N ALA A 256 -27.67 26.09 -12.27
CA ALA A 256 -27.88 24.95 -11.37
C ALA A 256 -26.74 24.80 -10.34
N PHE A 257 -25.51 25.11 -10.71
CA PHE A 257 -24.37 25.09 -9.80
C PHE A 257 -24.46 26.19 -8.75
N ILE A 258 -24.80 27.41 -9.16
CA ILE A 258 -24.99 28.56 -8.25
C ILE A 258 -26.11 28.28 -7.25
N GLU A 259 -27.25 27.78 -7.72
CA GLU A 259 -28.40 27.46 -6.88
C GLU A 259 -28.05 26.37 -5.86
N LYS A 260 -27.44 25.26 -6.32
CA LYS A 260 -27.12 24.11 -5.48
C LYS A 260 -26.10 24.43 -4.38
N PHE A 261 -25.10 25.26 -4.68
CA PHE A 261 -24.03 25.58 -3.73
C PHE A 261 -24.21 26.94 -3.04
N HIS A 262 -25.34 27.62 -3.29
CA HIS A 262 -25.70 28.93 -2.73
C HIS A 262 -24.57 29.95 -2.89
N LEU A 263 -24.00 30.01 -4.09
CA LEU A 263 -22.92 30.94 -4.40
C LEU A 263 -23.44 32.38 -4.38
N LYS A 264 -22.68 33.27 -3.75
CA LYS A 264 -22.93 34.71 -3.87
C LYS A 264 -22.56 35.14 -5.29
N HIS A 265 -23.22 36.17 -5.80
CA HIS A 265 -23.04 36.66 -7.17
C HIS A 265 -21.58 37.06 -7.51
N ASP A 266 -20.76 37.34 -6.49
CA ASP A 266 -19.34 37.73 -6.61
C ASP A 266 -18.35 36.55 -6.49
N GLU A 267 -18.80 35.33 -6.13
CA GLU A 267 -17.90 34.19 -5.91
C GLU A 267 -17.62 33.45 -7.23
N LYS A 268 -16.34 33.37 -7.62
CA LYS A 268 -15.94 32.68 -8.85
C LYS A 268 -16.22 31.18 -8.76
N ILE A 269 -16.99 30.66 -9.72
CA ILE A 269 -17.34 29.24 -9.86
C ILE A 269 -16.09 28.35 -9.83
N ASP A 270 -15.03 28.73 -10.56
CA ASP A 270 -13.76 27.98 -10.62
C ASP A 270 -13.15 27.74 -9.23
N LYS A 271 -13.11 28.78 -8.39
CA LYS A 271 -12.56 28.67 -7.04
C LYS A 271 -13.40 27.71 -6.20
N ARG A 272 -14.74 27.78 -6.34
CA ARG A 272 -15.63 26.87 -5.64
C ARG A 272 -15.43 25.41 -6.07
N VAL A 273 -15.25 25.17 -7.36
CA VAL A 273 -14.94 23.83 -7.90
C VAL A 273 -13.66 23.29 -7.25
N TRP A 274 -12.61 24.11 -7.16
CA TRP A 274 -11.36 23.73 -6.48
C TRP A 274 -11.59 23.41 -5.01
N ASP A 275 -12.34 24.24 -4.28
CA ASP A 275 -12.64 24.01 -2.86
C ASP A 275 -13.44 22.71 -2.65
N LEU A 276 -14.29 22.31 -3.60
CA LEU A 276 -15.07 21.07 -3.53
C LEU A 276 -14.20 19.82 -3.76
N VAL A 277 -13.22 19.89 -4.68
CA VAL A 277 -12.25 18.81 -4.91
C VAL A 277 -11.27 18.73 -3.73
N HIS A 278 -10.72 19.86 -3.30
CA HIS A 278 -9.82 19.97 -2.15
C HIS A 278 -10.50 19.53 -0.84
N GLY A 279 -11.78 19.85 -0.68
CA GLY A 279 -12.62 19.38 0.42
C GLY A 279 -13.02 17.90 0.33
N GLU A 280 -12.48 17.16 -0.64
CA GLU A 280 -12.67 15.73 -0.86
C GLU A 280 -14.12 15.27 -1.15
N LYS A 281 -15.03 16.20 -1.46
CA LYS A 281 -16.43 15.88 -1.83
C LYS A 281 -16.50 15.17 -3.18
N TYR A 282 -15.61 15.54 -4.09
CA TYR A 282 -15.42 14.91 -5.39
C TYR A 282 -13.97 14.43 -5.53
N TRP A 283 -13.75 13.41 -6.35
CA TRP A 283 -12.41 12.88 -6.62
C TRP A 283 -11.64 13.70 -7.64
N MET A 284 -12.34 14.17 -8.66
CA MET A 284 -11.84 15.00 -9.73
C MET A 284 -12.98 15.90 -10.20
N SER A 285 -12.66 16.97 -10.91
CA SER A 285 -13.64 17.77 -11.62
C SER A 285 -13.25 18.00 -13.06
N LEU A 286 -14.24 18.03 -13.96
CA LEU A 286 -14.15 18.58 -15.30
C LEU A 286 -14.89 19.92 -15.32
N ASN A 287 -14.15 21.01 -15.44
CA ASN A 287 -14.69 22.37 -15.48
C ASN A 287 -14.48 22.94 -16.88
N ILE A 288 -15.58 23.33 -17.53
CA ILE A 288 -15.57 24.01 -18.83
C ILE A 288 -15.91 25.47 -18.56
N LYS A 289 -14.95 26.36 -18.77
CA LYS A 289 -15.07 27.80 -18.50
C LYS A 289 -15.99 28.47 -19.53
N GLU A 290 -16.47 29.66 -19.19
CA GLU A 290 -17.30 30.48 -20.08
C GLU A 290 -16.53 30.97 -21.32
N GLY A 291 -17.27 31.24 -22.41
CA GLY A 291 -16.71 31.86 -23.62
C GLY A 291 -15.88 30.95 -24.52
N VAL A 292 -15.98 29.62 -24.39
CA VAL A 292 -15.25 28.67 -25.25
C VAL A 292 -15.66 28.82 -26.70
N THR A 293 -16.97 28.93 -26.93
CA THR A 293 -17.58 29.02 -28.26
C THR A 293 -17.17 30.31 -28.96
N ASP A 294 -17.20 31.43 -28.22
CA ASP A 294 -16.78 32.72 -28.73
C ASP A 294 -15.29 32.75 -29.06
N ALA A 295 -14.45 32.15 -28.21
CA ALA A 295 -13.01 32.06 -28.47
C ALA A 295 -12.71 31.21 -29.71
N LEU A 296 -13.43 30.10 -29.92
CA LEU A 296 -13.30 29.28 -31.11
C LEU A 296 -13.76 30.03 -32.36
N TYR A 297 -14.92 30.70 -32.28
CA TYR A 297 -15.46 31.50 -33.38
C TYR A 297 -14.51 32.65 -33.77
N GLN A 298 -14.04 33.42 -32.79
CA GLN A 298 -13.10 34.53 -33.02
C GLN A 298 -11.79 34.03 -33.61
N SER A 299 -11.26 32.89 -33.15
CA SER A 299 -10.04 32.33 -33.70
C SER A 299 -10.16 32.01 -35.20
N LEU A 300 -11.30 31.47 -35.62
CA LEU A 300 -11.54 31.05 -37.01
C LEU A 300 -11.94 32.21 -37.94
N THR A 301 -12.64 33.23 -37.42
CA THR A 301 -13.19 34.33 -38.24
C THR A 301 -12.36 35.59 -38.22
N ASN A 302 -11.73 35.94 -37.09
CA ASN A 302 -10.95 37.16 -36.95
C ASN A 302 -9.47 36.91 -37.34
N PRO A 303 -8.92 37.59 -38.36
CA PRO A 303 -7.52 37.44 -38.74
C PRO A 303 -6.51 37.78 -37.63
N PHE A 304 -6.83 38.74 -36.76
CA PHE A 304 -5.94 39.23 -35.70
C PHE A 304 -6.01 38.40 -34.40
N ALA A 305 -7.02 37.53 -34.25
CA ALA A 305 -7.14 36.67 -33.08
C ALA A 305 -6.09 35.54 -33.10
N PRO A 306 -5.59 35.10 -31.94
CA PRO A 306 -4.67 33.97 -31.86
C PRO A 306 -5.36 32.64 -32.25
N PRO A 307 -4.59 31.59 -32.59
CA PRO A 307 -5.12 30.24 -32.74
C PRO A 307 -5.84 29.76 -31.47
N PHE A 308 -6.94 29.03 -31.64
CA PHE A 308 -7.73 28.53 -30.53
C PHE A 308 -6.91 27.56 -29.69
N ASN A 309 -6.89 27.79 -28.38
CA ASN A 309 -6.25 26.92 -27.42
C ASN A 309 -7.28 26.48 -26.38
N SER A 310 -7.75 25.24 -26.49
CA SER A 310 -8.79 24.69 -25.63
C SER A 310 -8.34 24.46 -24.19
N THR A 311 -7.04 24.32 -23.92
CA THR A 311 -6.56 24.03 -22.55
C THR A 311 -6.92 25.15 -21.57
N HIS A 312 -7.03 26.40 -22.05
CA HIS A 312 -7.46 27.51 -21.20
C HIS A 312 -8.90 27.36 -20.68
N PHE A 313 -9.75 26.64 -21.42
CA PHE A 313 -11.19 26.53 -21.16
C PHE A 313 -11.59 25.20 -20.55
N PHE A 314 -10.98 24.10 -20.99
CA PHE A 314 -11.27 22.76 -20.51
C PHE A 314 -10.27 22.37 -19.43
N GLU A 315 -10.69 22.40 -18.17
CA GLU A 315 -9.83 22.12 -17.02
C GLU A 315 -10.27 20.84 -16.28
N VAL A 316 -9.37 19.88 -16.16
CA VAL A 316 -9.49 18.70 -15.31
C VAL A 316 -8.68 18.92 -14.04
N MET A 317 -9.36 19.07 -12.91
CA MET A 317 -8.71 19.29 -11.60
C MET A 317 -8.78 18.01 -10.75
N TYR A 318 -7.66 17.67 -10.11
CA TYR A 318 -7.53 16.55 -9.18
C TYR A 318 -6.39 16.78 -8.17
N GLU A 319 -6.24 15.88 -7.20
CA GLU A 319 -5.19 15.94 -6.18
C GLU A 319 -4.50 14.60 -6.02
N SER A 320 -3.35 14.40 -6.65
CA SER A 320 -2.68 13.09 -6.65
C SER A 320 -2.28 12.62 -5.25
N SER A 321 -1.91 13.53 -4.36
CA SER A 321 -1.54 13.17 -2.99
C SER A 321 -2.70 12.60 -2.15
N ARG A 322 -3.95 12.68 -2.62
CA ARG A 322 -5.10 12.04 -1.96
C ARG A 322 -4.94 10.53 -1.88
N ASP A 323 -4.46 9.95 -2.98
CA ASP A 323 -4.02 8.56 -3.04
C ASP A 323 -2.81 8.46 -3.98
N PRO A 324 -1.60 8.53 -3.40
CA PRO A 324 -0.34 8.49 -4.15
C PRO A 324 -0.20 7.28 -5.08
N THR A 325 -0.80 6.15 -4.70
CA THR A 325 -0.64 4.88 -5.43
C THR A 325 -1.74 4.62 -6.45
N ASN A 326 -2.99 4.97 -6.14
CA ASN A 326 -4.13 4.51 -6.93
C ASN A 326 -4.79 5.62 -7.75
N LEU A 327 -4.63 6.89 -7.39
CA LEU A 327 -5.34 7.96 -8.09
C LEU A 327 -4.91 8.03 -9.55
N LYS A 328 -3.60 8.15 -9.82
CA LYS A 328 -3.07 8.19 -11.18
C LYS A 328 -3.21 6.85 -11.91
N ALA A 329 -3.12 5.74 -11.19
CA ALA A 329 -3.13 4.41 -11.78
C ALA A 329 -4.54 3.87 -12.12
N SER A 330 -5.58 4.28 -11.38
CA SER A 330 -6.91 3.67 -11.50
C SER A 330 -8.06 4.67 -11.60
N VAL A 331 -7.93 5.86 -11.01
CA VAL A 331 -9.01 6.87 -10.99
C VAL A 331 -8.90 7.84 -12.17
N LEU A 332 -7.73 8.45 -12.37
CA LEU A 332 -7.47 9.41 -13.45
C LEU A 332 -7.72 8.83 -14.86
N PRO A 333 -7.36 7.56 -15.17
CA PRO A 333 -7.63 6.98 -16.48
C PRO A 333 -9.13 6.95 -16.84
N LYS A 334 -10.03 6.97 -15.84
CA LYS A 334 -11.48 7.05 -16.09
C LYS A 334 -11.88 8.41 -16.65
N MET A 335 -11.26 9.49 -16.20
CA MET A 335 -11.46 10.83 -16.77
C MET A 335 -10.82 10.92 -18.16
N GLN A 336 -9.60 10.40 -18.33
CA GLN A 336 -8.90 10.41 -19.61
C GLN A 336 -9.67 9.66 -20.70
N TYR A 337 -10.39 8.59 -20.35
CA TYR A 337 -11.26 7.87 -21.27
C TYR A 337 -12.42 8.74 -21.79
N VAL A 338 -13.10 9.47 -20.90
CA VAL A 338 -14.17 10.41 -21.28
C VAL A 338 -13.62 11.54 -22.16
N VAL A 339 -12.46 12.09 -21.80
CA VAL A 339 -11.77 13.11 -22.60
C VAL A 339 -11.45 12.58 -24.00
N GLY A 340 -10.92 11.36 -24.12
CA GLY A 340 -10.60 10.75 -25.41
C GLY A 340 -11.83 10.54 -26.31
N ILE A 341 -12.96 10.12 -25.74
CA ILE A 341 -14.23 10.00 -26.49
C ILE A 341 -14.72 11.36 -26.95
N TYR A 342 -14.69 12.37 -26.07
CA TYR A 342 -15.08 13.72 -26.42
C TYR A 342 -14.18 14.33 -27.51
N GLN A 343 -12.87 14.11 -27.45
CA GLN A 343 -11.92 14.52 -28.50
C GLN A 343 -12.30 13.94 -29.86
N GLN A 344 -12.60 12.64 -29.91
CA GLN A 344 -13.03 11.97 -31.14
C GLN A 344 -14.37 12.50 -31.65
N TYR A 345 -15.34 12.72 -30.76
CA TYR A 345 -16.64 13.27 -31.11
C TYR A 345 -16.54 14.71 -31.63
N TYR A 346 -15.69 15.52 -30.99
CA TYR A 346 -15.46 16.91 -31.37
C TYR A 346 -14.88 17.03 -32.79
N THR A 347 -13.83 16.27 -33.12
CA THR A 347 -13.21 16.34 -34.45
C THR A 347 -14.08 15.74 -35.54
N SER A 348 -14.90 14.73 -35.23
CA SER A 348 -15.74 14.05 -36.23
C SER A 348 -17.10 14.70 -36.48
N GLN A 349 -17.69 15.35 -35.48
CA GLN A 349 -19.06 15.90 -35.55
C GLN A 349 -19.06 17.42 -35.27
N ILE A 350 -18.65 17.84 -34.06
CA ILE A 350 -18.82 19.23 -33.61
C ILE A 350 -18.08 20.22 -34.50
N LEU A 351 -16.78 20.03 -34.74
CA LEU A 351 -15.97 20.98 -35.49
C LEU A 351 -16.41 21.11 -36.97
N PRO A 352 -16.64 20.01 -37.72
CA PRO A 352 -17.19 20.11 -39.08
C PRO A 352 -18.55 20.83 -39.14
N GLU A 353 -19.45 20.56 -38.19
CA GLU A 353 -20.74 21.25 -38.12
C GLU A 353 -20.60 22.73 -37.79
N PHE A 354 -19.69 23.07 -36.87
CA PHE A 354 -19.38 24.45 -36.50
C PHE A 354 -18.82 25.24 -37.69
N ILE A 355 -17.86 24.68 -38.42
CA ILE A 355 -17.30 25.29 -39.64
C ILE A 355 -18.39 25.46 -40.70
N ARG A 356 -19.21 24.43 -40.93
CA ARG A 356 -20.33 24.49 -41.88
C ARG A 356 -21.32 25.60 -41.51
N ASN A 357 -21.55 25.83 -40.22
CA ASN A 357 -22.40 26.93 -39.75
C ASN A 357 -21.77 28.29 -40.05
N ILE A 358 -20.48 28.48 -39.74
CA ILE A 358 -19.76 29.72 -40.06
C ILE A 358 -19.79 30.00 -41.57
N THR A 359 -19.49 29.01 -42.41
CA THR A 359 -19.49 29.19 -43.87
C THR A 359 -20.87 29.60 -44.40
N ARG A 360 -21.97 29.12 -43.78
CA ARG A 360 -23.33 29.52 -44.15
C ARG A 360 -23.69 30.94 -43.69
N THR A 361 -23.25 31.34 -42.49
CA THR A 361 -23.64 32.63 -41.90
C THR A 361 -22.78 33.80 -42.38
N THR A 362 -21.47 33.60 -42.55
CA THR A 362 -20.53 34.66 -42.94
C THR A 362 -20.09 34.59 -44.40
N GLY A 363 -20.39 33.48 -45.10
CA GLY A 363 -19.89 33.23 -46.46
C GLY A 363 -18.39 32.92 -46.53
N GLN A 364 -17.72 32.78 -45.39
CA GLN A 364 -16.29 32.50 -45.33
C GLN A 364 -16.01 31.03 -45.69
N THR A 365 -15.31 30.81 -46.80
CA THR A 365 -14.90 29.49 -47.31
C THR A 365 -13.42 29.20 -47.14
N VAL A 366 -12.62 30.24 -46.88
CA VAL A 366 -11.17 30.14 -46.69
C VAL A 366 -10.83 30.41 -45.23
N PHE A 367 -10.25 29.41 -44.57
CA PHE A 367 -9.75 29.49 -43.21
C PHE A 367 -8.23 29.36 -43.20
N ASP A 368 -7.56 30.06 -42.29
CA ASP A 368 -6.12 29.91 -42.11
C ASP A 368 -5.79 28.47 -41.66
N PRO A 369 -4.96 27.72 -42.40
CA PRO A 369 -4.59 26.35 -42.05
C PRO A 369 -4.04 26.19 -40.64
N ARG A 370 -3.33 27.20 -40.11
CA ARG A 370 -2.78 27.16 -38.73
C ARG A 370 -3.88 27.24 -37.68
N LYS A 371 -4.88 28.10 -37.91
CA LYS A 371 -6.03 28.28 -37.01
C LYS A 371 -6.96 27.08 -37.06
N MET A 372 -7.12 26.48 -38.24
CA MET A 372 -7.85 25.22 -38.42
C MET A 372 -7.15 24.06 -37.72
N ALA A 373 -5.83 23.95 -37.82
CA ALA A 373 -5.07 22.92 -37.11
C ALA A 373 -5.19 23.08 -35.58
N GLY A 374 -5.15 24.31 -35.07
CA GLY A 374 -5.40 24.60 -33.65
C GLY A 374 -6.82 24.25 -33.22
N ALA A 375 -7.83 24.67 -33.99
CA ALA A 375 -9.23 24.34 -33.74
C ALA A 375 -9.51 22.83 -33.78
N GLY A 376 -8.78 22.08 -34.62
CA GLY A 376 -8.87 20.62 -34.73
C GLY A 376 -8.32 19.85 -33.52
N ASN A 377 -7.47 20.48 -32.71
CA ASN A 377 -6.76 19.83 -31.61
C ASN A 377 -7.31 20.25 -30.25
N ILE A 378 -8.39 19.61 -29.80
CA ILE A 378 -9.00 19.89 -28.50
C ILE A 378 -8.28 19.12 -27.38
N ASN A 379 -7.55 19.84 -26.54
CA ASN A 379 -6.87 19.32 -25.34
C ASN A 379 -7.45 19.90 -24.06
N PHE A 380 -7.29 19.14 -22.98
CA PHE A 380 -7.76 19.50 -21.64
C PHE A 380 -6.54 19.78 -20.77
N GLU A 381 -6.60 20.84 -19.97
CA GLU A 381 -5.60 21.14 -18.95
C GLU A 381 -5.77 20.20 -17.76
N TYR A 382 -4.73 19.44 -17.41
CA TYR A 382 -4.73 18.60 -16.23
C TYR A 382 -4.04 19.33 -15.09
N ARG A 383 -4.82 19.84 -14.14
CA ARG A 383 -4.33 20.58 -12.99
C ARG A 383 -4.32 19.69 -11.75
N ASP A 384 -3.12 19.43 -11.23
CA ASP A 384 -2.93 18.73 -9.97
C ASP A 384 -2.65 19.75 -8.86
N ASN A 385 -3.63 20.02 -8.01
CA ASN A 385 -3.50 21.05 -6.96
C ASN A 385 -2.57 20.61 -5.82
N ARG A 386 -2.41 19.30 -5.62
CA ARG A 386 -1.54 18.68 -4.61
C ARG A 386 -0.80 17.52 -5.25
N PRO A 387 0.26 17.83 -6.02
CA PRO A 387 1.01 16.81 -6.72
C PRO A 387 1.81 15.96 -5.76
N PHE A 388 1.73 14.65 -5.97
CA PHE A 388 2.60 13.69 -5.32
C PHE A 388 3.91 13.59 -6.11
N THR A 389 4.97 14.24 -5.60
CA THR A 389 6.28 14.34 -6.26
C THR A 389 7.37 13.51 -5.59
N ASP A 390 7.30 13.34 -4.26
CA ASP A 390 8.33 12.66 -3.48
C ASP A 390 7.89 11.24 -3.09
N TYR A 391 8.55 10.23 -3.66
CA TYR A 391 8.29 8.83 -3.35
C TYR A 391 8.75 8.40 -1.95
N VAL A 392 9.65 9.16 -1.31
CA VAL A 392 10.08 8.88 0.06
C VAL A 392 8.90 8.92 1.03
N LEU A 393 7.87 9.74 0.73
CA LEU A 393 6.62 9.81 1.49
C LEU A 393 5.86 8.49 1.56
N LEU A 394 6.03 7.56 0.61
CA LEU A 394 5.41 6.23 0.71
C LEU A 394 5.90 5.44 1.93
N GLY A 395 7.13 5.70 2.37
CA GLY A 395 7.69 5.13 3.60
C GLY A 395 6.78 5.38 4.81
N PRO A 396 6.68 6.63 5.30
CA PRO A 396 5.80 6.96 6.43
C PRO A 396 4.30 6.77 6.15
N LEU A 397 3.87 6.93 4.88
CA LEU A 397 2.45 6.80 4.50
C LEU A 397 1.97 5.36 4.29
N GLN A 398 2.83 4.33 4.27
CA GLN A 398 2.35 2.96 4.07
C GLN A 398 3.05 1.99 5.01
N VAL A 399 4.29 1.65 4.69
CA VAL A 399 5.05 0.63 5.41
C VAL A 399 5.39 1.10 6.83
N GLY A 400 5.63 2.39 7.00
CA GLY A 400 5.92 3.03 8.28
C GLY A 400 4.82 2.81 9.31
N LEU A 401 3.55 2.81 8.93
CA LEU A 401 2.46 2.54 9.88
C LEU A 401 2.42 1.08 10.34
N ILE A 402 2.84 0.13 9.48
CA ILE A 402 3.04 -1.27 9.86
C ILE A 402 4.17 -1.37 10.87
N TYR A 403 5.30 -0.72 10.58
CA TYR A 403 6.43 -0.66 11.52
C TYR A 403 6.03 -0.01 12.83
N GLY A 404 5.21 1.04 12.80
CA GLY A 404 4.69 1.68 14.01
C GLY A 404 3.89 0.71 14.88
N LEU A 405 2.99 -0.08 14.27
CA LEU A 405 2.27 -1.14 14.98
C LEU A 405 3.23 -2.20 15.54
N LEU A 406 4.16 -2.72 14.73
CA LEU A 406 5.13 -3.74 15.14
C LEU A 406 6.03 -3.27 16.30
N LEU A 407 6.48 -2.01 16.24
CA LEU A 407 7.30 -1.40 17.28
C LEU A 407 6.57 -1.31 18.62
N THR A 408 5.25 -1.09 18.63
CA THR A 408 4.47 -1.14 19.88
C THR A 408 4.36 -2.56 20.45
N ALA A 409 4.25 -3.60 19.61
CA ALA A 409 4.28 -4.98 20.07
C ALA A 409 5.67 -5.36 20.61
N PHE A 410 6.74 -4.92 19.93
CA PHE A 410 8.11 -5.12 20.38
C PHE A 410 8.38 -4.41 21.71
N GLN A 411 7.89 -3.19 21.89
CA GLN A 411 7.96 -2.46 23.16
C GLN A 411 7.38 -3.29 24.31
N TYR A 412 6.20 -3.88 24.14
CA TYR A 412 5.61 -4.77 25.16
C TYR A 412 6.54 -5.96 25.47
N SER A 413 7.06 -6.63 24.44
CA SER A 413 7.94 -7.79 24.60
C SER A 413 9.25 -7.46 25.34
N LEU A 414 9.82 -6.27 25.15
CA LEU A 414 11.03 -5.83 25.86
C LEU A 414 10.82 -5.74 27.38
N TYR A 415 9.64 -5.30 27.83
CA TYR A 415 9.33 -5.15 29.25
C TYR A 415 8.65 -6.35 29.87
N ALA A 416 8.31 -7.40 29.11
CA ALA A 416 7.61 -8.58 29.60
C ALA A 416 8.23 -9.18 30.88
N SER A 417 9.55 -9.44 30.86
CA SER A 417 10.27 -9.98 32.02
C SER A 417 10.29 -9.05 33.24
N MET A 418 10.25 -7.73 33.02
CA MET A 418 10.15 -6.76 34.11
C MET A 418 8.76 -6.75 34.70
N HIS A 419 7.75 -6.78 33.84
CA HIS A 419 6.35 -6.82 34.26
C HIS A 419 6.01 -8.06 35.11
N ASP A 420 6.58 -9.22 34.76
CA ASP A 420 6.43 -10.47 35.52
C ASP A 420 7.10 -10.44 36.90
N LYS A 421 8.12 -9.60 37.09
CA LYS A 421 8.73 -9.37 38.40
C LYS A 421 7.88 -8.39 39.20
N MET A 422 7.43 -7.31 38.56
CA MET A 422 6.68 -6.25 39.21
C MET A 422 5.31 -6.71 39.70
N ILE A 423 4.63 -7.64 39.00
CA ILE A 423 3.33 -8.18 39.44
C ILE A 423 3.38 -8.86 40.82
N LYS A 424 4.54 -9.38 41.22
CA LYS A 424 4.72 -10.08 42.51
C LYS A 424 4.92 -9.13 43.68
N ILE A 425 5.33 -7.89 43.41
CA ILE A 425 5.77 -6.92 44.42
C ILE A 425 4.73 -5.79 44.58
N LEU A 426 4.07 -5.42 43.48
CA LEU A 426 3.21 -4.23 43.43
C LEU A 426 1.74 -4.57 43.68
N SER A 427 1.02 -3.66 44.33
CA SER A 427 -0.43 -3.73 44.44
C SER A 427 -1.10 -3.44 43.10
N LEU A 428 -2.33 -3.94 42.89
CA LEU A 428 -3.05 -3.79 41.62
C LEU A 428 -3.17 -2.32 41.16
N LYS A 429 -3.47 -1.39 42.07
CA LYS A 429 -3.58 0.04 41.74
C LYS A 429 -2.24 0.61 41.27
N ALA A 430 -1.17 0.34 42.03
CA ALA A 430 0.17 0.80 41.67
C ALA A 430 0.67 0.14 40.37
N MET A 431 0.23 -1.09 40.08
CA MET A 431 0.55 -1.81 38.85
C MET A 431 -0.05 -1.15 37.60
N VAL A 432 -1.32 -0.70 37.69
CA VAL A 432 -1.95 0.07 36.60
C VAL A 432 -1.14 1.33 36.29
N PHE A 433 -0.81 2.12 37.33
CA PHE A 433 -0.01 3.34 37.15
C PHE A 433 1.38 3.05 36.57
N TYR A 434 2.08 2.03 37.09
CA TYR A 434 3.38 1.60 36.57
C TYR A 434 3.30 1.22 35.09
N ARG A 435 2.32 0.40 34.70
CA ARG A 435 2.13 -0.04 33.31
C ARG A 435 1.85 1.14 32.37
N LEU A 436 0.97 2.06 32.76
CA LEU A 436 0.67 3.25 31.97
C LEU A 436 1.90 4.15 31.80
N ILE A 437 2.62 4.46 32.88
CA ILE A 437 3.79 5.34 32.82
C ILE A 437 4.90 4.76 31.93
N ILE A 438 5.23 3.48 32.10
CA ILE A 438 6.28 2.83 31.30
C ILE A 438 5.84 2.72 29.84
N SER A 439 4.63 2.24 29.57
CA SER A 439 4.13 2.07 28.20
C SER A 439 4.06 3.41 27.47
N TRP A 440 3.43 4.43 28.08
CA TRP A 440 3.28 5.76 27.46
C TRP A 440 4.62 6.46 27.31
N GLY A 441 5.49 6.39 28.32
CA GLY A 441 6.83 6.99 28.28
C GLY A 441 7.71 6.38 27.20
N THR A 442 7.73 5.05 27.05
CA THR A 442 8.51 4.41 25.98
C THR A 442 7.91 4.70 24.61
N ILE A 443 6.58 4.66 24.46
CA ILE A 443 5.92 4.98 23.18
C ILE A 443 6.18 6.43 22.76
N PHE A 444 6.27 7.37 23.71
CA PHE A 444 6.62 8.77 23.43
C PHE A 444 8.00 8.92 22.80
N LEU A 445 9.00 8.25 23.38
CA LEU A 445 10.37 8.21 22.83
C LEU A 445 10.42 7.46 21.49
N LEU A 446 9.67 6.37 21.37
CA LEU A 446 9.62 5.57 20.15
C LEU A 446 9.02 6.36 18.98
N ALA A 447 7.95 7.11 19.23
CA ALA A 447 7.35 8.01 18.24
C ALA A 447 8.31 9.13 17.82
N LEU A 448 9.15 9.61 18.75
CA LEU A 448 10.18 10.62 18.44
C LEU A 448 11.23 10.06 17.49
N PHE A 449 11.79 8.89 17.79
CA PHE A 449 12.77 8.24 16.90
C PHE A 449 12.16 7.86 15.55
N PHE A 450 10.92 7.38 15.54
CA PHE A 450 10.19 7.10 14.31
C PHE A 450 10.04 8.35 13.43
N THR A 451 9.71 9.49 14.04
CA THR A 451 9.63 10.78 13.34
C THR A 451 11.01 11.23 12.88
N LEU A 452 12.04 11.05 13.69
CA LEU A 452 13.42 11.41 13.36
C LEU A 452 13.92 10.69 12.12
N VAL A 453 13.53 9.43 11.89
CA VAL A 453 13.85 8.72 10.64
C VAL A 453 13.32 9.49 9.42
N SER A 454 12.08 9.98 9.49
CA SER A 454 11.50 10.77 8.39
C SER A 454 12.23 12.12 8.20
N ILE A 455 12.73 12.72 9.28
CA ILE A 455 13.56 13.94 9.22
C ILE A 455 14.92 13.66 8.58
N ILE A 456 15.58 12.55 8.94
CA ILE A 456 16.89 12.14 8.41
C ILE A 456 16.82 11.96 6.89
N PHE A 457 15.73 11.36 6.40
CA PHE A 457 15.47 11.20 4.97
C PHE A 457 14.88 12.46 4.31
N GLN A 458 14.95 13.61 4.97
CA GLN A 458 14.60 14.93 4.43
C GLN A 458 13.15 15.05 3.93
N VAL A 459 12.22 14.33 4.58
CA VAL A 459 10.80 14.46 4.26
C VAL A 459 10.33 15.89 4.52
N ASN A 460 9.57 16.47 3.59
CA ASN A 460 9.01 17.81 3.73
C ASN A 460 7.78 17.82 4.65
N PHE A 461 7.86 18.53 5.77
CA PHE A 461 6.77 18.69 6.75
C PHE A 461 6.07 20.05 6.65
N GLN A 462 6.55 20.94 5.79
CA GLN A 462 6.20 22.35 5.78
C GLN A 462 4.89 22.65 5.03
N LEU A 463 4.41 21.73 4.17
CA LEU A 463 3.27 22.00 3.28
C LEU A 463 1.99 22.43 4.02
N ALA A 464 1.66 21.78 5.14
CA ALA A 464 0.42 22.07 5.87
C ALA A 464 0.62 23.04 7.04
N PHE A 465 1.67 22.85 7.83
CA PHE A 465 1.84 23.55 9.11
C PHE A 465 3.16 24.34 9.21
N GLY A 466 3.86 24.52 8.09
CA GLY A 466 5.18 25.14 8.09
C GLY A 466 6.13 24.43 9.05
N ASN A 467 6.89 25.20 9.82
CA ASN A 467 7.89 24.67 10.75
C ASN A 467 7.29 23.82 11.88
N GLY A 468 6.01 23.98 12.19
CA GLY A 468 5.31 23.18 13.22
C GLY A 468 4.95 21.75 12.77
N GLY A 469 5.07 21.43 11.49
CA GLY A 469 4.64 20.13 10.93
C GLY A 469 5.35 18.94 11.56
N VAL A 470 6.63 19.09 11.94
CA VAL A 470 7.41 18.02 12.59
C VAL A 470 6.82 17.65 13.95
N VAL A 471 6.51 18.64 14.79
CA VAL A 471 5.95 18.42 16.12
C VAL A 471 4.56 17.82 16.04
N ILE A 472 3.73 18.31 15.11
CA ILE A 472 2.39 17.78 14.86
C ILE A 472 2.47 16.32 14.40
N TYR A 473 3.39 15.99 13.49
CA TYR A 473 3.59 14.61 13.03
C TYR A 473 4.06 13.70 14.16
N TRP A 474 5.00 14.17 14.98
CA TRP A 474 5.48 13.41 16.14
C TRP A 474 4.36 13.11 17.13
N MET A 475 3.60 14.12 17.55
CA MET A 475 2.48 13.93 18.48
C MET A 475 1.35 13.10 17.88
N SER A 476 1.11 13.20 16.56
CA SER A 476 0.16 12.33 15.85
C SER A 476 0.61 10.88 15.86
N THR A 477 1.88 10.64 15.53
CA THR A 477 2.49 9.30 15.57
C THR A 477 2.42 8.73 16.99
N TYR A 478 2.68 9.56 18.00
CA TYR A 478 2.56 9.18 19.41
C TYR A 478 1.14 8.71 19.75
N MET A 479 0.11 9.48 19.40
CA MET A 479 -1.29 9.08 19.62
C MET A 479 -1.65 7.79 18.89
N VAL A 480 -1.20 7.63 17.64
CA VAL A 480 -1.43 6.41 16.85
C VAL A 480 -0.77 5.20 17.52
N MET A 481 0.48 5.33 17.94
CA MET A 481 1.20 4.27 18.64
C MET A 481 0.61 3.97 20.02
N LEU A 482 0.04 4.95 20.74
CA LEU A 482 -0.71 4.69 21.97
C LEU A 482 -2.00 3.91 21.72
N ALA A 483 -2.75 4.24 20.66
CA ALA A 483 -3.96 3.53 20.28
C ALA A 483 -3.67 2.07 19.89
N LEU A 484 -2.63 1.84 19.09
CA LEU A 484 -2.20 0.51 18.66
C LEU A 484 -1.53 -0.27 19.79
N GLY A 485 -0.63 0.38 20.51
CA GLY A 485 0.15 -0.19 21.61
C GLY A 485 -0.69 -0.51 22.83
N GLY A 486 -1.71 0.30 23.13
CA GLY A 486 -2.66 0.00 24.20
C GLY A 486 -3.43 -1.30 23.96
N ALA A 487 -3.81 -1.59 22.71
CA ALA A 487 -4.46 -2.85 22.36
C ALA A 487 -3.48 -4.03 22.52
N ASN A 488 -2.23 -3.84 22.08
CA ASN A 488 -1.16 -4.82 22.29
C ASN A 488 -0.89 -5.06 23.77
N GLU A 489 -0.76 -4.02 24.60
CA GLU A 489 -0.54 -4.10 26.04
C GLU A 489 -1.63 -4.94 26.73
N ASN A 490 -2.90 -4.72 26.37
CA ASN A 490 -4.02 -5.44 26.94
C ASN A 490 -4.07 -6.91 26.49
N VAL A 491 -4.06 -7.15 25.18
CA VAL A 491 -4.31 -8.49 24.64
C VAL A 491 -3.07 -9.37 24.76
N MET A 492 -1.87 -8.84 24.51
CA MET A 492 -0.64 -9.61 24.68
C MET A 492 -0.44 -10.01 26.14
N ALA A 493 -0.78 -9.15 27.12
CA ALA A 493 -0.68 -9.52 28.53
C ALA A 493 -1.57 -10.72 28.89
N LEU A 494 -2.79 -10.79 28.34
CA LEU A 494 -3.65 -11.96 28.49
C LEU A 494 -3.06 -13.19 27.80
N ILE A 495 -2.62 -13.06 26.54
CA ILE A 495 -2.10 -14.19 25.77
C ILE A 495 -0.83 -14.76 26.41
N PHE A 496 0.10 -13.91 26.86
CA PHE A 496 1.31 -14.36 27.57
C PHE A 496 0.97 -15.16 28.81
N ALA A 497 -0.04 -14.74 29.57
CA ALA A 497 -0.44 -15.44 30.77
C ALA A 497 -1.12 -16.78 30.44
N TYR A 498 -2.04 -16.83 29.49
CA TYR A 498 -2.88 -18.02 29.24
C TYR A 498 -2.30 -18.97 28.18
N CYS A 499 -1.91 -18.46 27.02
CA CYS A 499 -1.56 -19.27 25.86
C CYS A 499 -0.45 -18.59 25.03
N PRO A 500 0.80 -18.52 25.51
CA PRO A 500 1.87 -17.74 24.89
C PRO A 500 2.16 -18.15 23.42
N GLN A 501 1.87 -19.39 23.05
CA GLN A 501 2.01 -19.90 21.68
C GLN A 501 1.16 -19.16 20.62
N TYR A 502 0.07 -18.49 21.01
CA TYR A 502 -0.81 -17.76 20.09
C TYR A 502 -0.48 -16.27 19.96
N LEU A 503 0.66 -15.82 20.49
CA LEU A 503 1.07 -14.43 20.41
C LEU A 503 1.14 -13.91 18.96
N MET A 504 1.71 -14.73 18.06
CA MET A 504 1.84 -14.37 16.65
C MET A 504 0.50 -14.34 15.92
N VAL A 505 -0.47 -15.15 16.36
CA VAL A 505 -1.84 -15.14 15.82
C VAL A 505 -2.50 -13.78 16.10
N TRP A 506 -2.38 -13.26 17.32
CA TRP A 506 -2.86 -11.93 17.66
C TRP A 506 -2.17 -10.85 16.84
N LEU A 507 -0.83 -10.86 16.80
CA LEU A 507 -0.08 -9.83 16.10
C LEU A 507 -0.46 -9.76 14.61
N MET A 508 -0.55 -10.92 13.94
CA MET A 508 -0.97 -11.00 12.55
C MET A 508 -2.42 -10.52 12.36
N THR A 509 -3.33 -10.92 13.25
CA THR A 509 -4.74 -10.48 13.20
C THR A 509 -4.84 -8.95 13.33
N TRP A 510 -4.13 -8.38 14.31
CA TRP A 510 -4.17 -6.95 14.58
C TRP A 510 -3.59 -6.12 13.43
N ILE A 511 -2.51 -6.60 12.82
CA ILE A 511 -1.89 -6.03 11.62
C ILE A 511 -2.87 -6.08 10.44
N ILE A 512 -3.40 -7.27 10.11
CA ILE A 512 -4.24 -7.48 8.93
C ILE A 512 -5.53 -6.67 9.04
N ILE A 513 -6.20 -6.66 10.19
CA ILE A 513 -7.45 -5.91 10.38
C ILE A 513 -7.22 -4.41 10.17
N ASN A 514 -6.11 -3.86 10.68
CA ASN A 514 -5.81 -2.43 10.53
C ASN A 514 -5.40 -2.03 9.12
N ILE A 515 -4.63 -2.87 8.43
CA ILE A 515 -4.03 -2.54 7.12
C ILE A 515 -4.98 -2.79 5.96
N SER A 516 -5.77 -3.87 6.02
CA SER A 516 -6.63 -4.29 4.91
C SER A 516 -7.51 -3.17 4.34
N PRO A 517 -8.21 -2.37 5.16
CA PRO A 517 -9.07 -1.30 4.65
C PRO A 517 -8.34 0.05 4.49
N SER A 518 -7.01 0.08 4.54
CA SER A 518 -6.23 1.32 4.69
C SER A 518 -5.39 1.66 3.46
N PHE A 519 -4.88 0.68 2.72
CA PHE A 519 -4.01 0.92 1.57
C PHE A 519 -4.70 1.43 0.31
N TYR A 520 -6.00 1.15 0.19
CA TYR A 520 -6.77 1.53 -0.97
C TYR A 520 -7.91 2.47 -0.57
N PRO A 521 -8.47 3.24 -1.52
CA PRO A 521 -9.61 4.08 -1.22
C PRO A 521 -10.78 3.25 -0.75
N GLN A 522 -11.21 3.43 0.49
CA GLN A 522 -12.38 2.74 1.06
C GLN A 522 -13.70 3.00 0.32
N VAL A 523 -13.72 4.02 -0.54
CA VAL A 523 -14.84 4.26 -1.48
C VAL A 523 -14.99 3.09 -2.45
N LEU A 524 -13.88 2.46 -2.85
CA LEU A 524 -13.83 1.33 -3.78
C LEU A 524 -14.00 -0.03 -3.10
N ASP A 525 -14.10 -0.06 -1.78
CA ASP A 525 -14.26 -1.30 -1.04
C ASP A 525 -15.75 -1.67 -0.90
N ASN A 526 -16.00 -2.95 -0.62
CA ASN A 526 -17.31 -3.39 -0.16
C ASN A 526 -17.64 -2.68 1.18
N ARG A 527 -18.93 -2.43 1.43
CA ARG A 527 -19.43 -1.82 2.67
C ARG A 527 -18.94 -2.56 3.92
N PHE A 528 -18.77 -3.88 3.85
CA PHE A 528 -18.22 -4.68 4.95
C PHE A 528 -16.85 -4.17 5.43
N TYR A 529 -15.92 -3.84 4.53
CA TYR A 529 -14.55 -3.42 4.88
C TYR A 529 -14.44 -1.97 5.36
N ARG A 530 -15.56 -1.23 5.40
CA ARG A 530 -15.59 0.15 5.92
C ARG A 530 -15.40 0.24 7.43
N TYR A 531 -15.33 -0.88 8.15
CA TYR A 531 -14.89 -0.89 9.54
C TYR A 531 -13.51 -0.21 9.71
N GLY A 532 -12.71 -0.14 8.64
CA GLY A 532 -11.43 0.56 8.64
C GLY A 532 -11.51 2.02 9.07
N TYR A 533 -12.63 2.73 8.86
CA TYR A 533 -12.80 4.08 9.40
C TYR A 533 -12.62 4.15 10.92
N ALA A 534 -13.00 3.09 11.63
CA ALA A 534 -12.80 2.99 13.07
C ALA A 534 -11.38 2.57 13.45
N MET A 535 -10.56 2.06 12.53
CA MET A 535 -9.25 1.49 12.85
C MET A 535 -8.14 2.56 12.96
N PRO A 536 -7.20 2.45 13.91
CA PRO A 536 -6.14 3.45 14.09
C PRO A 536 -5.28 3.72 12.86
N ILE A 537 -4.90 2.70 12.07
CA ILE A 537 -4.02 2.90 10.91
C ILE A 537 -4.69 3.76 9.84
N HIS A 538 -5.97 3.56 9.54
CA HIS A 538 -6.68 4.38 8.57
C HIS A 538 -6.70 5.86 8.98
N ASN A 539 -6.97 6.13 10.26
CA ASN A 539 -6.97 7.47 10.81
C ASN A 539 -5.58 8.10 10.79
N ALA A 540 -4.53 7.30 11.04
CA ALA A 540 -3.14 7.72 10.92
C ALA A 540 -2.77 8.12 9.49
N LEU A 541 -3.18 7.31 8.49
CA LEU A 541 -2.96 7.61 7.08
C LEU A 541 -3.55 8.95 6.67
N ASP A 542 -4.83 9.18 7.01
CA ASP A 542 -5.51 10.42 6.67
C ASP A 542 -4.84 11.63 7.35
N LEU A 543 -4.41 11.49 8.61
CA LEU A 543 -3.65 12.55 9.30
C LEU A 543 -2.32 12.84 8.60
N SER A 544 -1.55 11.80 8.27
CA SER A 544 -0.27 11.94 7.58
C SER A 544 -0.42 12.60 6.21
N LYS A 545 -1.46 12.24 5.43
CA LYS A 545 -1.76 12.90 4.14
C LYS A 545 -2.04 14.40 4.31
N VAL A 546 -2.77 14.78 5.35
CA VAL A 546 -3.00 16.21 5.63
C VAL A 546 -1.69 16.89 6.03
N ILE A 547 -0.86 16.27 6.87
CA ILE A 547 0.42 16.87 7.33
C ILE A 547 1.40 17.04 6.17
N PHE A 548 1.64 15.99 5.38
CA PHE A 548 2.64 15.98 4.32
C PHE A 548 2.20 16.67 3.04
N SER A 549 0.91 16.64 2.73
CA SER A 549 0.40 17.11 1.43
C SER A 549 -0.67 18.18 1.54
N ASN A 550 -0.93 18.72 2.74
CA ASN A 550 -1.90 19.79 2.98
C ASN A 550 -3.25 19.50 2.32
N LEU A 551 -3.77 18.28 2.50
CA LEU A 551 -5.13 17.88 2.10
C LEU A 551 -6.19 18.42 3.07
N ALA A 552 -7.45 18.03 2.84
CA ALA A 552 -8.63 18.42 3.59
C ALA A 552 -8.48 18.38 5.13
N ARG A 553 -8.16 19.54 5.73
CA ARG A 553 -7.91 19.67 7.19
C ARG A 553 -9.12 19.36 8.07
N HIS A 554 -10.34 19.50 7.54
CA HIS A 554 -11.57 19.30 8.32
C HIS A 554 -11.71 17.88 8.90
N LYS A 555 -11.04 16.88 8.31
CA LYS A 555 -11.09 15.49 8.80
C LYS A 555 -10.19 15.23 10.01
N MET A 556 -9.22 16.10 10.29
CA MET A 556 -8.26 15.87 11.38
C MET A 556 -8.95 15.71 12.73
N GLY A 557 -9.95 16.55 13.04
CA GLY A 557 -10.70 16.46 14.29
C GLY A 557 -11.36 15.09 14.49
N ARG A 558 -12.03 14.57 13.45
CA ARG A 558 -12.63 13.22 13.48
C ARG A 558 -11.57 12.15 13.69
N ASN A 559 -10.47 12.21 12.95
CA ASN A 559 -9.44 11.18 13.01
C ASN A 559 -8.72 11.15 14.37
N TYR A 560 -8.39 12.31 14.93
CA TYR A 560 -7.86 12.39 16.31
C TYR A 560 -8.87 11.91 17.36
N SER A 561 -10.16 12.21 17.19
CA SER A 561 -11.19 11.75 18.13
C SER A 561 -11.30 10.22 18.17
N ILE A 562 -11.18 9.55 17.01
CA ILE A 562 -11.22 8.08 16.93
C ILE A 562 -9.98 7.49 17.60
N LEU A 563 -8.78 8.05 17.35
CA LEU A 563 -7.56 7.64 18.03
C LEU A 563 -7.67 7.81 19.56
N PHE A 564 -8.22 8.94 20.01
CA PHE A 564 -8.46 9.19 21.43
C PHE A 564 -9.44 8.17 22.04
N CYS A 565 -10.51 7.81 21.32
CA CYS A 565 -11.44 6.77 21.77
C CYS A 565 -10.74 5.42 21.98
N TRP A 566 -9.82 5.02 21.09
CA TRP A 566 -9.02 3.82 21.27
C TRP A 566 -8.08 3.91 22.47
N ILE A 567 -7.40 5.04 22.67
CA ILE A 567 -6.53 5.24 23.83
C ILE A 567 -7.35 5.12 25.11
N ALA A 568 -8.51 5.78 25.18
CA ALA A 568 -9.41 5.72 26.32
C ALA A 568 -9.90 4.29 26.56
N LEU A 569 -10.41 3.60 25.54
CA LEU A 569 -10.85 2.21 25.62
C LEU A 569 -9.76 1.31 26.17
N ASN A 570 -8.55 1.37 25.60
CA ASN A 570 -7.42 0.56 26.06
C ASN A 570 -7.01 0.89 27.50
N THR A 571 -7.06 2.17 27.87
CA THR A 571 -6.75 2.60 29.24
C THR A 571 -7.77 2.09 30.25
N PHE A 572 -9.06 2.05 29.88
CA PHE A 572 -10.13 1.48 30.71
C PHE A 572 -10.09 -0.05 30.79
N CYS A 573 -9.66 -0.72 29.72
CA CYS A 573 -9.49 -2.18 29.70
C CYS A 573 -8.30 -2.65 30.56
N LEU A 574 -7.24 -1.83 30.68
CA LEU A 574 -6.01 -2.23 31.38
C LEU A 574 -6.21 -2.66 32.84
N PRO A 575 -6.94 -1.93 33.70
CA PRO A 575 -7.24 -2.38 35.06
C PRO A 575 -7.94 -3.74 35.11
N LEU A 576 -8.88 -3.99 34.20
CA LEU A 576 -9.59 -5.27 34.11
C LEU A 576 -8.63 -6.40 33.73
N VAL A 577 -7.78 -6.19 32.73
CA VAL A 577 -6.76 -7.15 32.32
C VAL A 577 -5.81 -7.47 33.46
N LEU A 578 -5.25 -6.45 34.12
CA LEU A 578 -4.32 -6.63 35.24
C LEU A 578 -4.97 -7.34 36.43
N TRP A 579 -6.26 -7.09 36.69
CA TRP A 579 -7.01 -7.82 37.71
C TRP A 579 -7.15 -9.31 37.38
N ILE A 580 -7.43 -9.66 36.13
CA ILE A 580 -7.46 -11.07 35.66
C ILE A 580 -6.09 -11.72 35.88
N LEU A 581 -5.00 -11.03 35.52
CA LEU A 581 -3.65 -11.53 35.67
C LEU A 581 -3.27 -11.74 37.15
N TYR A 582 -3.63 -10.79 38.00
CA TYR A 582 -3.38 -10.86 39.44
C TYR A 582 -4.10 -12.07 40.08
N ARG A 583 -5.37 -12.31 39.71
CA ARG A 583 -6.12 -13.49 40.17
C ARG A 583 -5.47 -14.80 39.73
N LYS A 584 -5.00 -14.87 38.49
CA LYS A 584 -4.31 -16.05 37.97
C LYS A 584 -3.02 -16.32 38.74
N MET A 585 -2.23 -15.29 39.01
CA MET A 585 -1.00 -15.41 39.79
C MET A 585 -1.28 -15.97 41.19
N ILE A 586 -2.28 -15.44 41.90
CA ILE A 586 -2.67 -15.98 43.22
C ILE A 586 -3.07 -17.45 43.11
N SER A 587 -3.86 -17.83 42.10
CA SER A 587 -4.24 -19.23 41.89
C SER A 587 -3.04 -20.14 41.62
N MET A 588 -1.96 -19.64 41.02
CA MET A 588 -0.74 -20.43 40.80
C MET A 588 0.15 -20.50 42.05
N LEU A 589 0.07 -19.53 42.96
CA LEU A 589 0.79 -19.57 44.24
C LEU A 589 0.10 -20.46 45.28
N LEU A 590 -1.21 -20.68 45.13
CA LEU A 590 -2.02 -21.56 46.01
C LEU A 590 -2.01 -23.03 45.57
N LYS A 591 -1.49 -23.35 44.37
CA LYS A 591 -1.28 -24.71 43.87
C LYS A 591 0.19 -25.08 44.00
#